data_AF-A0A6I5CSL3-F1
#
_entry.id   AF-A0A6I5CSL3-F1
#
_cell.length_a   1.000
_cell.length_b   1.000
_cell.length_c   1.000
_cell.angle_alpha   90.00
_cell.angle_beta   90.00
_cell.angle_gamma   90.00
#
_symmetry.space_group_name_H-M   'P 1'
#
loop_
_entity.id
_entity.type
_entity.pdbx_description
1 polymer ?
#
loop_
_entity_poly.entity_id
_entity_poly.type
_entity_poly.pdbx_seq_one_letter_code
_entity_poly.pdbx_strand_id
1 'polypeptide(L)'
;MAVIHRTTLEPTKLELLTAWLPSRPWYGGAPRPELSNAGGFRLDDPSGEVGIEFLVVNDASGPSPAAYLVPLTYRGAPLDGAGHALVGTMEHGVLGRRWAYDGCHDPVLAARLAALIEGTAQAQAQRVSDTPDHEIVRSYTGT
;
A
#
# COMPACT_ATOMS: atom_id res chain seq x y z
N MET A 1 8.44 -9.80 10.50
CA MET A 1 8.92 -8.66 9.70
C MET A 1 8.78 -9.02 8.23
N ALA A 2 8.37 -8.07 7.40
CA ALA A 2 8.17 -8.30 5.98
C ALA A 2 9.52 -8.32 5.23
N VAL A 3 9.78 -9.41 4.51
CA VAL A 3 10.97 -9.53 3.64
C VAL A 3 10.67 -8.92 2.28
N ILE A 4 11.55 -8.02 1.81
CA ILE A 4 11.47 -7.43 0.47
C ILE A 4 12.29 -8.27 -0.49
N HIS A 5 11.60 -8.94 -1.41
CA HIS A 5 12.23 -9.65 -2.51
C HIS A 5 12.50 -8.71 -3.68
N ARG A 6 13.75 -8.69 -4.17
CA ARG A 6 14.08 -8.07 -5.46
C ARG A 6 13.62 -9.01 -6.57
N THR A 7 12.39 -8.86 -7.02
CA THR A 7 11.76 -9.72 -8.03
C THR A 7 10.77 -8.94 -8.88
N THR A 8 10.15 -9.60 -9.85
CA THR A 8 9.12 -9.02 -10.71
C THR A 8 7.75 -9.05 -10.03
N LEU A 9 6.93 -8.06 -10.38
CA LEU A 9 5.51 -7.97 -10.04
C LEU A 9 4.76 -7.76 -11.35
N GLU A 10 3.85 -8.66 -11.68
CA GLU A 10 3.08 -8.61 -12.93
C GLU A 10 1.57 -8.79 -12.66
N PRO A 11 0.74 -7.75 -12.85
CA PRO A 11 1.10 -6.37 -13.14
C PRO A 11 1.91 -5.71 -12.01
N THR A 12 2.62 -4.64 -12.34
CA THR A 12 3.28 -3.80 -11.35
C THR A 12 2.26 -3.07 -10.48
N LYS A 13 2.70 -2.61 -9.30
CA LYS A 13 1.86 -1.80 -8.40
C LYS A 13 1.29 -0.55 -9.09
N LEU A 14 2.10 0.11 -9.91
CA LEU A 14 1.66 1.31 -10.63
C LEU A 14 0.60 0.96 -11.69
N GLU A 15 0.76 -0.14 -12.43
CA GLU A 15 -0.25 -0.57 -13.41
C GLU A 15 -1.59 -0.91 -12.74
N LEU A 16 -1.56 -1.58 -11.58
CA LEU A 16 -2.76 -1.83 -10.80
C LEU A 16 -3.44 -0.52 -10.37
N LEU A 17 -2.67 0.46 -9.88
CA LEU A 17 -3.21 1.75 -9.48
C LEU A 17 -3.71 2.58 -10.66
N THR A 18 -3.04 2.53 -11.81
CA THR A 18 -3.48 3.20 -13.04
C THR A 18 -4.87 2.70 -13.47
N ALA A 19 -5.16 1.41 -13.31
CA ALA A 19 -6.48 0.86 -13.58
C ALA A 19 -7.52 1.18 -12.49
N TRP A 20 -7.10 1.20 -11.22
CA TRP A 20 -8.00 1.29 -10.08
C TRP A 20 -8.39 2.73 -9.69
N LEU A 21 -7.45 3.67 -9.69
CA LEU A 21 -7.66 5.05 -9.21
C LEU A 21 -8.85 5.76 -9.89
N PRO A 22 -9.03 5.69 -11.22
CA PRO A 22 -10.17 6.35 -11.88
C PRO A 22 -11.56 5.87 -11.43
N SER A 23 -11.64 4.71 -10.79
CA SER A 23 -12.89 4.18 -10.24
C SER A 23 -13.23 4.73 -8.85
N ARG A 24 -12.36 5.53 -8.23
CA ARG A 24 -12.52 6.03 -6.87
C ARG A 24 -13.20 7.41 -6.86
N PRO A 25 -14.18 7.66 -5.98
CA PRO A 25 -14.91 8.93 -5.96
C PRO A 25 -14.06 10.12 -5.49
N TRP A 26 -12.95 9.86 -4.82
CA TRP A 26 -12.02 10.88 -4.34
C TRP A 26 -10.88 11.17 -5.32
N TYR A 27 -10.75 10.40 -6.40
CA TYR A 27 -9.70 10.62 -7.40
C TYR A 27 -10.04 11.81 -8.28
N GLY A 28 -9.11 12.78 -8.38
CA GLY A 28 -9.31 14.03 -9.10
C GLY A 28 -8.45 14.19 -10.37
N GLY A 29 -7.74 13.14 -10.78
CA GLY A 29 -6.88 13.16 -11.98
C GLY A 29 -7.63 12.82 -13.26
N ALA A 30 -6.90 12.67 -14.37
CA ALA A 30 -7.50 12.33 -15.65
C ALA A 30 -7.94 10.85 -15.70
N PRO A 31 -8.85 10.46 -16.62
CA PRO A 31 -9.27 9.06 -16.75
C PRO A 31 -8.13 8.06 -17.00
N ARG A 32 -6.97 8.54 -17.49
CA ARG A 32 -5.75 7.75 -17.67
C ARG A 32 -4.63 8.35 -16.81
N PRO A 33 -4.40 7.81 -15.60
CA PRO A 33 -3.36 8.30 -14.71
C PRO A 33 -1.95 8.13 -15.29
N GLU A 34 -1.07 9.10 -15.03
CA GLU A 34 0.37 9.04 -15.37
C GLU A 34 1.16 8.97 -14.06
N LEU A 35 1.28 7.75 -13.53
CA LEU A 35 1.78 7.53 -12.18
C LEU A 35 3.29 7.37 -12.13
N SER A 36 3.90 8.00 -11.13
CA SER A 36 5.27 7.71 -10.71
C SER A 36 5.32 7.49 -9.20
N ASN A 37 6.19 6.57 -8.75
CA ASN A 37 6.37 6.30 -7.34
C ASN A 37 7.11 7.48 -6.68
N ALA A 38 6.51 8.06 -5.64
CA ALA A 38 7.01 9.20 -4.88
C ALA A 38 7.55 8.81 -3.49
N GLY A 39 7.59 7.53 -3.17
CA GLY A 39 8.04 6.99 -1.88
C GLY A 39 6.92 6.32 -1.11
N GLY A 40 7.11 6.21 0.20
CA GLY A 40 6.19 5.51 1.08
C GLY A 40 6.92 4.75 2.19
N PHE A 41 6.17 3.97 2.95
CA PHE A 41 6.71 3.15 4.03
C PHE A 41 5.88 1.87 4.18
N ARG A 42 6.33 0.98 5.05
CA ARG A 42 5.66 -0.29 5.36
C ARG A 42 5.37 -0.42 6.83
N LEU A 43 4.40 -1.27 7.15
CA LEU A 43 4.19 -1.77 8.49
C LEU A 43 4.32 -3.29 8.47
N ASP A 44 4.80 -3.84 9.58
CA ASP A 44 4.87 -5.28 9.76
C ASP A 44 3.55 -5.82 10.30
N ASP A 45 3.06 -6.88 9.67
CA ASP A 45 2.07 -7.78 10.24
C ASP A 45 2.77 -8.74 11.23
N PRO A 46 2.36 -8.78 12.51
CA PRO A 46 2.89 -9.71 13.50
C PRO A 46 2.74 -11.18 13.11
N SER A 47 1.70 -11.54 12.34
CA SER A 47 1.49 -12.91 11.86
C SER A 47 2.31 -13.25 10.62
N GLY A 48 2.84 -12.24 9.91
CA GLY A 48 3.64 -12.40 8.70
C GLY A 48 2.84 -12.76 7.44
N GLU A 49 1.51 -12.73 7.50
CA GLU A 49 0.63 -13.19 6.40
C GLU A 49 0.25 -12.07 5.42
N VAL A 50 0.23 -10.83 5.91
CA VAL A 50 -0.19 -9.65 5.14
C VAL A 50 0.98 -8.70 4.92
N GLY A 51 1.30 -8.43 3.66
CA GLY A 51 2.18 -7.32 3.31
C GLY A 51 1.42 -6.00 3.43
N ILE A 52 1.92 -5.05 4.22
CA ILE A 52 1.27 -3.74 4.42
C ILE A 52 2.19 -2.64 3.89
N GLU A 53 1.67 -1.78 3.04
CA GLU A 53 2.40 -0.68 2.42
C GLU A 53 1.54 0.58 2.35
N PHE A 54 2.16 1.72 2.63
CA PHE A 54 1.63 3.05 2.35
C PHE A 54 2.43 3.60 1.18
N LEU A 55 1.85 3.59 -0.01
CA LEU A 55 2.51 4.02 -1.24
C LEU A 55 2.08 5.44 -1.59
N VAL A 56 3.04 6.34 -1.80
CA VAL A 56 2.77 7.66 -2.37
C VAL A 56 3.02 7.62 -3.86
N VAL A 57 2.03 8.01 -4.66
CA VAL A 57 2.17 8.15 -6.12
C VAL A 57 1.91 9.59 -6.54
N ASN A 58 2.76 10.11 -7.41
CA ASN A 58 2.49 11.34 -8.14
C ASN A 58 1.72 10.99 -9.42
N ASP A 59 0.68 11.77 -9.72
CA ASP A 59 -0.07 11.70 -10.96
C ASP A 59 0.11 13.01 -11.73
N ALA A 60 0.71 12.92 -12.91
CA ALA A 60 0.97 14.06 -13.80
C ALA A 60 -0.08 14.20 -14.92
N SER A 61 -1.12 13.35 -14.94
CA SER A 61 -2.11 13.33 -16.02
C SER A 61 -3.07 14.53 -16.04
N GLY A 62 -3.23 15.20 -14.91
CA GLY A 62 -4.12 16.35 -14.74
C GLY A 62 -3.47 17.70 -15.06
N PRO A 63 -4.27 18.80 -15.10
CA PRO A 63 -3.77 20.16 -15.32
C PRO A 63 -2.83 20.65 -14.22
N SER A 64 -2.79 19.98 -13.07
CA SER A 64 -1.82 20.20 -12.00
C SER A 64 -1.42 18.86 -11.40
N PRO A 65 -0.12 18.58 -11.19
CA PRO A 65 0.31 17.33 -10.56
C PRO A 65 -0.28 17.17 -9.17
N ALA A 66 -0.77 15.97 -8.86
CA ALA A 66 -1.31 15.62 -7.56
C ALA A 66 -0.59 14.41 -6.97
N ALA A 67 -0.45 14.37 -5.65
CA ALA A 67 0.07 13.22 -4.93
C ALA A 67 -1.08 12.49 -4.22
N TYR A 68 -1.08 11.16 -4.31
CA TYR A 68 -2.04 10.30 -3.63
C TYR A 68 -1.30 9.35 -2.70
N LEU A 69 -1.74 9.32 -1.43
CA LEU A 69 -1.35 8.29 -0.47
C LEU A 69 -2.32 7.11 -0.60
N VAL A 70 -1.81 5.94 -0.94
CA VAL A 70 -2.60 4.73 -1.14
C VAL A 70 -2.13 3.64 -0.17
N PRO A 71 -2.88 3.39 0.92
CA PRO A 71 -2.68 2.23 1.77
C PRO A 71 -3.04 0.96 1.00
N LEU A 72 -2.15 -0.02 0.97
CA LEU A 72 -2.31 -1.28 0.26
C LEU A 72 -2.00 -2.45 1.18
N THR A 73 -2.79 -3.50 1.05
CA THR A 73 -2.43 -4.83 1.59
C THR A 73 -2.24 -5.85 0.49
N TYR A 74 -1.30 -6.77 0.71
CA TYR A 74 -0.97 -7.86 -0.19
C TYR A 74 -1.15 -9.19 0.54
N ARG A 75 -2.14 -9.98 0.09
CA ARG A 75 -2.50 -11.27 0.71
C ARG A 75 -2.15 -12.44 -0.20
N GLY A 76 -1.82 -13.59 0.40
CA GLY A 76 -1.57 -14.85 -0.31
C GLY A 76 -2.83 -15.61 -0.73
N ALA A 77 -4.01 -15.13 -0.32
CA ALA A 77 -5.32 -15.65 -0.70
C ALA A 77 -6.34 -14.50 -0.72
N PRO A 78 -7.51 -14.66 -1.38
CA PRO A 78 -8.59 -13.70 -1.32
C PRO A 78 -9.02 -13.41 0.13
N LEU A 79 -9.38 -12.16 0.41
CA LEU A 79 -10.02 -11.75 1.65
C LEU A 79 -11.54 -11.83 1.50
N ASP A 80 -12.18 -12.70 2.28
CA ASP A 80 -13.63 -12.91 2.25
C ASP A 80 -14.39 -11.61 2.55
N GLY A 81 -15.43 -11.34 1.74
CA GLY A 81 -16.27 -10.14 1.87
C GLY A 81 -15.63 -8.82 1.38
N ALA A 82 -14.34 -8.79 1.05
CA ALA A 82 -13.61 -7.58 0.67
C ALA A 82 -13.51 -7.36 -0.86
N GLY A 83 -14.38 -8.00 -1.66
CA GLY A 83 -14.33 -7.88 -3.12
C GLY A 83 -14.46 -6.45 -3.65
N HIS A 84 -15.21 -5.59 -2.95
CA HIS A 84 -15.37 -4.17 -3.28
C HIS A 84 -14.08 -3.33 -3.11
N ALA A 85 -13.14 -3.83 -2.31
CA ALA A 85 -11.87 -3.21 -2.02
C ALA A 85 -10.71 -3.83 -2.82
N LEU A 86 -10.97 -4.84 -3.66
CA LEU A 86 -9.93 -5.46 -4.48
C LEU A 86 -9.41 -4.44 -5.50
N VAL A 87 -8.13 -4.11 -5.43
CA VAL A 87 -7.42 -3.29 -6.41
C VAL A 87 -7.07 -4.14 -7.63
N GLY A 88 -6.63 -5.37 -7.39
CA GLY A 88 -6.35 -6.36 -8.43
C GLY A 88 -5.54 -7.54 -7.91
N THR A 89 -5.10 -8.40 -8.83
CA THR A 89 -4.15 -9.48 -8.51
C THR A 89 -2.87 -9.32 -9.29
N MET A 90 -1.74 -9.71 -8.70
CA MET A 90 -0.43 -9.72 -9.34
C MET A 90 0.30 -11.03 -9.07
N GLU A 91 1.17 -11.45 -9.99
CA GLU A 91 2.13 -12.51 -9.79
C GLU A 91 3.43 -11.92 -9.23
N HIS A 92 3.86 -12.44 -8.08
CA HIS A 92 5.12 -12.06 -7.44
C HIS A 92 6.13 -13.19 -7.64
N GLY A 93 7.27 -12.92 -8.26
CA GLY A 93 8.21 -13.97 -8.72
C GLY A 93 8.75 -14.92 -7.63
N VAL A 94 8.72 -14.53 -6.35
CA VAL A 94 9.06 -15.40 -5.20
C VAL A 94 7.84 -15.91 -4.42
N LEU A 95 6.79 -15.11 -4.32
CA LEU A 95 5.70 -15.31 -3.38
C LEU A 95 4.44 -15.87 -4.07
N GLY A 96 4.49 -16.06 -5.39
CA GLY A 96 3.35 -16.48 -6.20
C GLY A 96 2.29 -15.38 -6.31
N ARG A 97 1.06 -15.80 -6.64
CA ARG A 97 -0.07 -14.89 -6.79
C ARG A 97 -0.37 -14.12 -5.50
N ARG A 98 -0.65 -12.84 -5.65
CA ARG A 98 -1.02 -11.93 -4.57
C ARG A 98 -2.27 -11.15 -4.92
N TRP A 99 -3.12 -10.96 -3.92
CA TRP A 99 -4.31 -10.12 -3.98
C TRP A 99 -3.99 -8.79 -3.33
N ALA A 100 -4.06 -7.71 -4.12
CA ALA A 100 -3.86 -6.35 -3.66
C ALA A 100 -5.22 -5.73 -3.32
N TYR A 101 -5.35 -5.22 -2.10
CA TYR A 101 -6.56 -4.55 -1.62
C TYR A 101 -6.28 -3.09 -1.26
N ASP A 102 -7.31 -2.26 -1.37
CA ASP A 102 -7.39 -0.97 -0.70
C ASP A 102 -7.33 -1.24 0.79
N GLY A 103 -6.19 -0.93 1.39
CA GLY A 103 -5.88 -1.30 2.75
C GLY A 103 -6.75 -0.57 3.77
N CYS A 104 -7.48 0.49 3.39
CA CYS A 104 -8.51 1.11 4.24
C CYS A 104 -9.62 0.14 4.63
N HIS A 105 -9.83 -0.93 3.84
CA HIS A 105 -10.82 -1.96 4.09
C HIS A 105 -10.23 -3.26 4.69
N ASP A 106 -8.93 -3.27 4.99
CA ASP A 106 -8.25 -4.43 5.54
C ASP A 106 -8.08 -4.28 7.07
N PRO A 107 -8.66 -5.18 7.89
CA PRO A 107 -8.58 -5.08 9.34
C PRO A 107 -7.14 -5.17 9.88
N VAL A 108 -6.24 -5.87 9.17
CA VAL A 108 -4.84 -5.97 9.58
C VAL A 108 -4.16 -4.62 9.39
N LEU A 109 -4.35 -3.94 8.26
CA LEU A 109 -3.78 -2.60 8.06
C LEU A 109 -4.33 -1.62 9.09
N ALA A 110 -5.65 -1.60 9.32
CA ALA A 110 -6.27 -0.70 10.29
C ALA A 110 -5.66 -0.88 11.70
N ALA A 111 -5.52 -2.12 12.16
CA ALA A 111 -4.90 -2.43 13.45
C ALA A 111 -3.41 -2.01 13.50
N ARG A 112 -2.66 -2.20 12.42
CA ARG A 112 -1.25 -1.80 12.38
C ARG A 112 -1.05 -0.30 12.29
N LEU A 113 -1.93 0.43 11.61
CA LEU A 113 -1.91 1.89 11.59
C LEU A 113 -2.23 2.46 12.98
N ALA A 114 -3.23 1.91 13.69
CA ALA A 114 -3.49 2.29 15.07
C ALA A 114 -2.26 2.02 15.97
N ALA A 115 -1.66 0.84 15.86
CA ALA A 115 -0.43 0.51 16.58
C ALA A 115 0.74 1.47 16.24
N LEU A 116 0.85 1.94 14.99
CA LEU A 116 1.83 2.96 14.61
C LEU A 116 1.53 4.27 15.35
N ILE A 117 0.29 4.72 15.36
CA ILE A 117 -0.12 5.97 16.06
C ILE A 117 0.12 5.86 17.56
N GLU A 118 -0.17 4.70 18.17
CA GLU A 118 0.05 4.38 19.59
C GLU A 118 1.53 4.13 19.92
N GLY A 119 2.36 3.83 18.92
CA GLY A 119 3.81 3.60 19.07
C GLY A 119 4.21 2.19 19.43
N THR A 120 3.28 1.26 19.32
CA THR A 120 3.50 -0.18 19.50
C THR A 120 3.86 -0.86 18.17
N ALA A 121 3.89 -0.11 17.08
CA ALA A 121 4.48 -0.49 15.80
C ALA A 121 5.46 0.57 15.29
N GLN A 122 6.42 0.14 14.47
CA GLN A 122 7.43 1.00 13.86
C GLN A 122 7.33 0.93 12.34
N ALA A 123 7.37 2.09 11.68
CA ALA A 123 7.45 2.18 10.24
C ALA A 123 8.76 1.55 9.73
N GLN A 124 8.66 0.80 8.64
CA GLN A 124 9.79 0.17 7.97
C GLN A 124 10.00 0.82 6.59
N ALA A 125 11.26 0.86 6.15
CA ALA A 125 11.65 1.40 4.86
C ALA A 125 10.93 0.66 3.72
N GLN A 126 10.48 1.40 2.71
CA GLN A 126 9.67 0.82 1.63
C GLN A 126 10.41 -0.26 0.82
N ARG A 127 11.73 -0.14 0.69
CA ARG A 127 12.55 -0.91 -0.27
C ARG A 127 13.69 -1.71 0.35
N VAL A 128 13.89 -1.62 1.66
CA VAL A 128 14.95 -2.33 2.39
C VAL A 128 14.33 -3.16 3.50
N SER A 129 14.59 -4.46 3.48
CA SER A 129 14.11 -5.37 4.53
C SER A 129 14.67 -4.96 5.88
N ASP A 130 13.89 -5.20 6.93
CA ASP A 130 14.31 -5.10 8.33
C ASP A 130 14.99 -3.78 8.72
N THR A 131 14.60 -2.71 8.04
CA THR A 131 15.19 -1.39 8.21
C THR A 131 14.10 -0.43 8.64
N PRO A 132 14.15 0.12 9.86
CA PRO A 132 13.23 1.17 10.27
C PRO A 132 13.29 2.39 9.36
N ASP A 133 12.14 2.98 9.09
CA ASP A 133 12.05 4.29 8.44
C ASP A 133 11.98 5.38 9.51
N HIS A 134 13.06 6.16 9.64
CA HIS A 134 13.17 7.22 10.63
C HIS A 134 12.56 8.55 10.17
N GLU A 135 12.15 8.66 8.90
CA GLU A 135 11.47 9.86 8.38
C GLU A 135 9.97 9.84 8.70
N ILE A 136 9.42 8.66 9.01
CA ILE A 136 8.03 8.50 9.41
C ILE A 136 7.87 8.74 10.92
N VAL A 137 7.20 9.83 11.25
CA VAL A 137 6.90 10.22 12.64
C VAL A 137 5.41 10.04 12.93
N ARG A 138 5.10 9.84 14.22
CA ARG A 138 3.73 9.81 14.75
C ARG A 138 3.54 10.94 15.74
N SER A 139 2.33 11.46 15.83
CA SER A 139 1.90 12.36 16.91
C SER A 139 0.44 12.09 17.21
N TYR A 140 0.11 11.94 18.48
CA TYR A 140 -1.25 11.77 18.97
C TYR A 140 -1.43 12.61 20.23
N THR A 141 -2.41 13.51 20.21
CA THR A 141 -2.70 14.44 21.30
C THR A 141 -4.04 14.15 22.00
N GLY A 142 -4.67 13.01 21.70
CA GLY A 142 -5.90 12.58 22.35
C GLY A 142 -5.65 11.87 23.68
N THR A 143 -6.60 11.99 24.60
CA THR A 143 -6.65 11.27 25.89
C THR A 143 -7.34 9.93 25.75
#